data_AF-A0A954CL06-F1
#
_entry.id   AF-A0A954CL06-F1
#
_cell.length_a   1.000
_cell.length_b   1.000
_cell.length_c   1.000
_cell.angle_alpha   90.00
_cell.angle_beta   90.00
_cell.angle_gamma   90.00
#
_symmetry.space_group_name_H-M   'P 1'
#
loop_
_entity.id
_entity.type
_entity.pdbx_description
1 polymer ?
#
loop_
_entity_poly.entity_id
_entity_poly.type
_entity_poly.pdbx_seq_one_letter_code
_entity_poly.pdbx_strand_id
1 'polypeptide(L)'
;TAGLKITSVGEAANAIQGRPSQIQFLEKIGRTTARDLGLVTGAMSYQTTSRQLPAGPYTGPLTFDVNANGQTTSITVNPAAPMGVDELAAALNSEINIALRAQSMFDFTVAVNGVDADGDLANDSLSFDISDASGTASFELVGTNPASLPLGDAIQNGTLSGSPSFTQNPGSFTNGVFAGRDLNPALTLSTGISALNGGEGFQLEVDAAGNPLAPQGLRITNGSLSANVDLARILNNPNATLGDLINQINGAGVQVEARIASSGDRIEIVSKLVGVPMTVENVNGSIATQLGVDSRFSEMRTVDLNGGRGLTLDEGADFKAIATDGTAVNFDLGDADTVAGVINAINNNSANVQADGSQLFTAKAVTERTFETLSLSNVIMAPGVSPTFQVSLNGSDVRTIDLGGPHTSLDSLATAMQSELNRVANQLGMDGFSVRVNGNNASGRIDFQIQDEDGPAEIDFTGGFTTT
;
A
#
# COMPACT_ATOMS: atom_id res chain seq x y z
N THR A 1 -36.54 48.10 24.28
CA THR A 1 -35.35 47.22 24.33
C THR A 1 -34.23 47.94 23.63
N ALA A 2 -33.21 48.40 24.36
CA ALA A 2 -32.11 49.17 23.79
C ALA A 2 -31.18 48.21 23.03
N GLY A 3 -31.06 48.40 21.71
CA GLY A 3 -30.15 47.63 20.86
C GLY A 3 -28.71 48.12 21.02
N LEU A 4 -27.78 47.20 21.19
CA LEU A 4 -26.36 47.48 21.27
C LEU A 4 -25.82 47.80 19.87
N LYS A 5 -25.38 49.04 19.62
CA LYS A 5 -24.71 49.43 18.38
C LYS A 5 -23.21 49.29 18.56
N ILE A 6 -22.62 48.23 18.01
CA ILE A 6 -21.18 47.98 18.07
C ILE A 6 -20.50 48.81 16.98
N THR A 7 -19.60 49.71 17.36
CA THR A 7 -18.91 50.62 16.41
C THR A 7 -17.44 50.26 16.15
N SER A 8 -16.88 49.31 16.91
CA SER A 8 -15.56 48.72 16.64
C SER A 8 -15.44 47.30 17.20
N VAL A 9 -14.61 46.47 16.56
CA VAL A 9 -14.44 45.03 16.89
C VAL A 9 -13.87 44.80 18.30
N GLY A 10 -13.10 45.77 18.82
CA GLY A 10 -12.51 45.69 20.17
C GLY A 10 -13.51 45.81 21.31
N GLU A 11 -14.64 46.50 21.13
CA GLU A 11 -15.66 46.66 22.17
C GLU A 11 -16.55 45.41 22.33
N ALA A 12 -16.69 44.61 21.27
CA ALA A 12 -17.50 43.40 21.28
C ALA A 12 -16.91 42.30 22.19
N ALA A 13 -15.58 42.18 22.24
CA ALA A 13 -14.91 41.13 23.01
C ALA A 13 -15.10 41.29 24.53
N ASN A 14 -15.17 42.53 25.04
CA ASN A 14 -15.37 42.79 26.47
C ASN A 14 -16.84 42.69 26.92
N ALA A 15 -17.80 42.88 26.02
CA ALA A 15 -19.22 42.80 26.35
C ALA A 15 -19.76 41.35 26.41
N ILE A 16 -19.04 40.38 25.84
CA ILE A 16 -19.53 39.00 25.62
C ILE A 16 -18.96 38.00 26.65
N GLN A 17 -18.04 38.40 27.54
CA GLN A 17 -17.50 37.48 28.55
C GLN A 17 -18.58 36.99 29.53
N GLY A 18 -19.00 35.73 29.37
CA GLY A 18 -19.75 34.97 30.38
C GLY A 18 -21.25 34.81 30.15
N ARG A 19 -21.81 35.20 29.01
CA ARG A 19 -23.23 34.95 28.68
C ARG A 19 -23.39 34.26 27.32
N PRO A 20 -24.27 33.24 27.19
CA PRO A 20 -24.64 32.71 25.89
C PRO A 20 -25.46 33.76 25.14
N SER A 21 -24.84 34.47 24.21
CA SER A 21 -25.50 35.46 23.36
C SER A 21 -25.63 34.93 21.93
N GLN A 22 -26.86 34.87 21.44
CA GLN A 22 -27.18 34.62 20.03
C GLN A 22 -27.07 35.95 19.27
N ILE A 23 -26.13 36.05 18.33
CA ILE A 23 -26.01 37.21 17.43
C ILE A 23 -27.01 36.99 16.28
N GLN A 24 -28.10 37.74 16.29
CA GLN A 24 -29.10 37.74 15.22
C GLN A 24 -28.90 38.99 14.37
N PHE A 25 -28.58 38.81 13.08
CA PHE A 25 -28.52 39.92 12.13
C PHE A 25 -29.95 40.28 11.72
N LEU A 26 -30.37 41.50 12.04
CA LEU A 26 -31.76 41.97 11.82
C LEU A 26 -32.06 42.31 10.34
N GLU A 27 -31.04 42.35 9.48
CA GLU A 27 -31.17 42.60 8.04
C GLU A 27 -30.28 41.64 7.24
N LYS A 28 -30.64 41.38 5.98
CA LYS A 28 -29.82 40.58 5.05
C LYS A 28 -28.46 41.28 4.90
N ILE A 29 -27.40 40.65 5.43
CA ILE A 29 -26.03 41.12 5.22
C ILE A 29 -25.71 40.97 3.73
N GLY A 30 -25.30 42.05 3.06
CA GLY A 30 -24.82 41.99 1.68
C GLY A 30 -23.60 41.07 1.57
N ARG A 31 -23.48 40.32 0.46
CA ARG A 31 -22.39 39.34 0.25
C ARG A 31 -21.00 39.92 0.46
N THR A 32 -20.77 41.16 0.02
CA THR A 32 -19.50 41.89 0.19
C THR A 32 -19.18 42.12 1.67
N THR A 33 -20.19 42.52 2.46
CA THR A 33 -20.05 42.74 3.90
C THR A 33 -19.87 41.43 4.66
N ALA A 34 -20.53 40.34 4.25
CA ALA A 34 -20.31 39.02 4.84
C ALA A 34 -18.87 38.52 4.60
N ARG A 35 -18.33 38.75 3.39
CA ARG A 35 -16.94 38.44 3.03
C ARG A 35 -15.93 39.27 3.83
N ASP A 36 -16.14 40.58 3.95
CA ASP A 36 -15.24 41.47 4.69
C ASP A 36 -15.26 41.17 6.21
N LEU A 37 -16.34 40.53 6.70
CA LEU A 37 -16.47 40.04 8.07
C LEU A 37 -15.94 38.60 8.27
N GLY A 38 -15.35 37.98 7.24
CA GLY A 38 -14.82 36.62 7.33
C GLY A 38 -15.89 35.53 7.46
N LEU A 39 -17.16 35.83 7.15
CA LEU A 39 -18.23 34.84 7.11
C LEU A 39 -18.14 34.08 5.80
N VAL A 40 -17.81 32.79 5.87
CA VAL A 40 -17.72 31.91 4.70
C VAL A 40 -19.14 31.67 4.16
N THR A 41 -19.49 32.34 3.06
CA THR A 41 -20.68 31.97 2.28
C THR A 41 -20.33 30.71 1.49
N GLY A 42 -21.11 29.63 1.69
CA GLY A 42 -20.78 28.28 1.22
C GLY A 42 -20.25 28.19 -0.22
N ALA A 43 -19.26 27.33 -0.40
CA ALA A 43 -18.61 27.05 -1.68
C ALA A 43 -19.62 26.56 -2.73
N MET A 44 -19.43 27.01 -3.96
CA MET A 44 -20.26 26.62 -5.09
C MET A 44 -19.81 25.21 -5.55
N SER A 45 -20.72 24.24 -5.47
CA SER A 45 -20.54 22.92 -6.11
C SER A 45 -21.18 22.97 -7.49
N TYR A 46 -20.41 22.63 -8.52
CA TYR A 46 -20.90 22.51 -9.89
C TYR A 46 -20.96 21.04 -10.25
N GLN A 47 -22.12 20.57 -10.68
CA GLN A 47 -22.28 19.24 -11.26
C GLN A 47 -22.96 19.42 -12.62
N THR A 48 -22.22 19.11 -13.67
CA THR A 48 -22.75 19.04 -15.03
C THR A 48 -23.00 17.57 -15.34
N THR A 49 -24.26 17.18 -15.46
CA THR A 49 -24.63 15.87 -16.02
C THR A 49 -24.92 16.07 -17.50
N SER A 50 -24.04 15.57 -18.37
CA SER A 50 -24.32 15.54 -19.79
C SER A 50 -25.21 14.34 -20.14
N ARG A 51 -26.05 14.51 -21.15
CA ARG A 51 -26.73 13.42 -21.84
C ARG A 51 -25.90 13.09 -23.09
N GLN A 52 -25.83 11.81 -23.47
CA GLN A 52 -25.06 11.35 -24.63
C GLN A 52 -25.34 12.21 -25.87
N LEU A 53 -24.27 12.76 -26.45
CA LEU A 53 -24.34 13.40 -27.76
C LEU A 53 -24.47 12.31 -28.83
N PRO A 54 -25.45 12.41 -29.74
CA PRO A 54 -25.59 11.45 -30.84
C PRO A 54 -24.42 11.57 -31.81
N ALA A 55 -23.94 10.44 -32.34
CA ALA A 55 -22.92 10.42 -33.39
C ALA A 55 -23.51 10.93 -34.72
N GLY A 56 -22.91 11.95 -35.31
CA GLY A 56 -23.31 12.53 -36.60
C GLY A 56 -23.83 13.97 -36.49
N PRO A 57 -24.43 14.52 -37.57
CA PRO A 57 -24.91 15.90 -37.56
C PRO A 57 -25.92 16.14 -36.44
N TYR A 58 -25.63 17.12 -35.58
CA TYR A 58 -26.46 17.47 -34.44
C TYR A 58 -27.80 18.05 -34.93
N THR A 59 -28.86 17.26 -34.85
CA THR A 59 -30.21 17.66 -35.27
C THR A 59 -31.21 17.44 -34.13
N GLY A 60 -32.07 18.45 -33.91
CA GLY A 60 -33.07 18.42 -32.85
C GLY A 60 -32.55 18.91 -31.49
N PRO A 61 -33.45 19.01 -30.48
CA PRO A 61 -33.15 19.66 -29.21
C PRO A 61 -32.13 18.85 -28.39
N LEU A 62 -31.05 19.53 -28.00
CA LEU A 62 -30.04 19.05 -27.06
C LEU A 62 -30.29 19.69 -25.70
N THR A 63 -30.50 18.90 -24.65
CA THR A 63 -30.75 19.41 -23.29
C THR A 63 -29.60 19.08 -22.36
N PHE A 64 -29.13 20.10 -21.64
CA PHE A 64 -28.07 20.03 -20.64
C PHE A 64 -28.61 20.50 -19.30
N ASP A 65 -28.30 19.79 -18.21
CA ASP A 65 -28.65 20.23 -16.87
C ASP A 65 -27.42 20.84 -16.20
N VAL A 66 -27.50 22.13 -15.87
CA VAL A 66 -26.47 22.85 -15.14
C VAL A 66 -26.93 23.01 -13.70
N ASN A 67 -26.28 22.32 -12.77
CA ASN A 67 -26.49 22.56 -11.34
C ASN A 67 -25.46 23.55 -10.82
N ALA A 68 -25.93 24.72 -10.37
CA ALA A 68 -25.12 25.73 -9.75
C ALA A 68 -25.80 26.22 -8.46
N ASN A 69 -25.06 26.18 -7.34
CA ASN A 69 -25.58 26.55 -6.02
C ASN A 69 -26.83 25.76 -5.58
N GLY A 70 -26.94 24.49 -5.99
CA GLY A 70 -28.08 23.64 -5.68
C GLY A 70 -29.34 23.97 -6.50
N GLN A 71 -29.24 24.86 -7.48
CA GLN A 71 -30.29 25.10 -8.46
C GLN A 71 -29.90 24.45 -9.79
N THR A 72 -30.73 23.52 -10.25
CA THR A 72 -30.60 22.91 -11.58
C THR A 72 -31.35 23.74 -12.60
N THR A 73 -30.65 24.20 -13.63
CA THR A 73 -31.24 24.86 -14.80
C THR A 73 -31.03 23.99 -16.03
N SER A 74 -32.12 23.59 -16.67
CA SER A 74 -32.08 22.88 -17.94
C SER A 74 -31.93 23.88 -19.09
N ILE A 75 -30.92 23.67 -19.93
CA ILE A 75 -30.62 24.49 -21.11
C ILE A 75 -30.91 23.62 -22.32
N THR A 76 -31.83 24.05 -23.19
CA THR A 76 -32.15 23.35 -24.42
C THR A 76 -31.66 24.15 -25.62
N VAL A 77 -30.77 23.58 -26.41
CA VAL A 77 -30.29 24.14 -27.68
C VAL A 77 -30.99 23.44 -28.82
N ASN A 78 -31.62 24.21 -29.72
CA ASN A 78 -32.33 23.67 -30.87
C ASN A 78 -31.63 24.06 -32.18
N PRO A 79 -30.62 23.31 -32.63
CA PRO A 79 -29.94 23.57 -33.90
C PRO A 79 -30.94 23.50 -35.06
N ALA A 80 -31.00 24.57 -35.86
CA ALA A 80 -31.96 24.72 -36.95
C ALA A 80 -31.64 23.87 -38.20
N ALA A 81 -30.42 23.33 -38.27
CA ALA A 81 -29.90 22.48 -39.34
C ALA A 81 -28.81 21.57 -38.79
N PRO A 82 -28.38 20.52 -39.52
CA PRO A 82 -27.09 19.87 -39.31
C PRO A 82 -25.98 20.91 -39.13
N MET A 83 -25.31 20.90 -37.98
CA MET A 83 -24.22 21.83 -37.64
C MET A 83 -22.95 21.02 -37.36
N GLY A 84 -21.78 21.54 -37.75
CA GLY A 84 -20.49 21.02 -37.31
C GLY A 84 -20.25 21.38 -35.84
N VAL A 85 -19.15 20.88 -35.27
CA VAL A 85 -18.83 21.10 -33.85
C VAL A 85 -18.64 22.58 -33.51
N ASP A 86 -18.05 23.35 -34.42
CA ASP A 86 -17.83 24.79 -34.24
C ASP A 86 -19.14 25.58 -34.22
N GLU A 87 -20.06 25.29 -35.13
CA GLU A 87 -21.35 25.96 -35.12
C GLU A 87 -22.20 25.52 -33.92
N LEU A 88 -22.12 24.25 -33.51
CA LEU A 88 -22.75 23.78 -32.28
C LEU A 88 -22.18 24.49 -31.05
N ALA A 89 -20.86 24.62 -30.95
CA ALA A 89 -20.19 25.33 -29.86
C ALA A 89 -20.65 26.80 -29.79
N ALA A 90 -20.74 27.48 -30.94
CA ALA A 90 -21.25 28.84 -31.01
C ALA A 90 -22.72 28.94 -30.55
N ALA A 91 -23.58 27.99 -30.96
CA ALA A 91 -24.98 27.94 -30.52
C ALA A 91 -25.11 27.68 -29.01
N LEU A 92 -24.35 26.71 -28.49
CA LEU A 92 -24.30 26.40 -27.06
C LEU A 92 -23.82 27.60 -26.25
N ASN A 93 -22.74 28.25 -26.69
CA ASN A 93 -22.20 29.44 -26.04
C ASN A 93 -23.26 30.55 -25.91
N SER A 94 -24.03 30.80 -26.99
CA SER A 94 -25.11 31.80 -26.97
C SER A 94 -26.23 31.41 -26.00
N GLU A 95 -26.78 30.19 -26.12
CA GLU A 95 -27.92 29.75 -25.32
C GLU A 95 -27.59 29.63 -23.82
N ILE A 96 -26.39 29.13 -23.49
CA ILE A 96 -25.93 29.05 -22.10
C ILE A 96 -25.85 30.46 -21.50
N ASN A 97 -25.20 31.40 -22.18
CA ASN A 97 -25.08 32.77 -21.65
C ASN A 97 -26.45 33.48 -21.53
N ILE A 98 -27.42 33.18 -22.39
CA ILE A 98 -28.80 33.68 -22.25
C ILE A 98 -29.47 33.09 -21.01
N ALA A 99 -29.40 31.76 -20.82
CA ALA A 99 -30.01 31.07 -19.68
C ALA A 99 -29.43 31.57 -18.35
N LEU A 100 -28.11 31.73 -18.27
CA LEU A 100 -27.42 32.21 -17.07
C LEU A 100 -27.82 33.64 -16.69
N ARG A 101 -27.93 34.54 -17.69
CA ARG A 101 -28.42 35.91 -17.48
C ARG A 101 -29.88 35.93 -17.01
N ALA A 102 -30.73 35.05 -17.56
CA ALA A 102 -32.13 34.94 -17.15
C ALA A 102 -32.27 34.51 -15.69
N GLN A 103 -31.35 33.67 -15.19
CA GLN A 103 -31.32 33.22 -13.79
C GLN A 103 -30.61 34.19 -12.83
N SER A 104 -30.22 35.39 -13.29
CA SER A 104 -29.45 36.36 -12.50
C SER A 104 -28.11 35.83 -11.97
N MET A 105 -27.53 34.87 -12.69
CA MET A 105 -26.23 34.29 -12.37
C MET A 105 -25.12 35.11 -13.05
N PHE A 106 -24.98 36.39 -12.66
CA PHE A 106 -24.20 37.39 -13.40
C PHE A 106 -22.68 37.32 -13.21
N ASP A 107 -22.20 36.42 -12.35
CA ASP A 107 -20.79 36.42 -11.94
C ASP A 107 -19.92 35.45 -12.74
N PHE A 108 -20.48 34.72 -13.72
CA PHE A 108 -19.69 33.84 -14.58
C PHE A 108 -20.03 33.93 -16.06
N THR A 109 -19.03 33.60 -16.87
CA THR A 109 -19.12 33.41 -18.31
C THR A 109 -18.77 31.97 -18.63
N VAL A 110 -19.58 31.33 -19.47
CA VAL A 110 -19.24 30.04 -20.06
C VAL A 110 -18.84 30.32 -21.50
N ALA A 111 -17.64 29.90 -21.89
CA ALA A 111 -17.23 29.80 -23.28
C ALA A 111 -17.27 28.33 -23.69
N VAL A 112 -17.85 28.06 -24.86
CA VAL A 112 -17.87 26.73 -25.46
C VAL A 112 -17.07 26.80 -26.75
N ASN A 113 -16.07 25.94 -26.88
CA ASN A 113 -15.19 25.88 -28.03
C ASN A 113 -15.34 24.50 -28.69
N GLY A 114 -15.52 24.48 -30.00
CA GLY A 114 -15.35 23.27 -30.80
C GLY A 114 -13.86 22.98 -30.95
N VAL A 115 -13.48 21.73 -30.80
CA VAL A 115 -12.13 21.26 -31.14
C VAL A 115 -12.30 20.23 -32.25
N ASP A 116 -12.09 20.68 -33.47
CA ASP A 116 -11.96 19.84 -34.65
C ASP A 116 -10.47 19.56 -34.87
N ALA A 117 -10.00 18.40 -34.39
CA ALA A 117 -8.58 18.08 -34.34
C ALA A 117 -8.02 17.60 -35.69
N ASP A 118 -8.85 17.05 -36.58
CA ASP A 118 -8.42 16.35 -37.80
C ASP A 118 -9.26 16.65 -39.05
N GLY A 119 -10.25 17.53 -38.96
CA GLY A 119 -11.14 17.93 -40.06
C GLY A 119 -12.23 16.90 -40.36
N ASP A 120 -12.42 15.89 -39.50
CA ASP A 120 -13.48 14.90 -39.59
C ASP A 120 -14.48 15.03 -38.44
N LEU A 121 -15.72 14.54 -38.64
CA LEU A 121 -16.77 14.61 -37.62
C LEU A 121 -16.65 13.52 -36.53
N ALA A 122 -15.64 12.65 -36.62
CA ALA A 122 -15.52 11.46 -35.80
C ALA A 122 -14.69 11.68 -34.53
N ASN A 123 -13.79 12.67 -34.53
CA ASN A 123 -12.92 12.99 -33.38
C ASN A 123 -13.13 14.41 -32.81
N ASP A 124 -14.26 15.04 -33.16
CA ASP A 124 -14.65 16.33 -32.62
C ASP A 124 -14.89 16.30 -31.10
N SER A 125 -14.44 17.34 -30.39
CA SER A 125 -14.74 17.56 -28.98
C SER A 125 -15.33 18.95 -28.71
N LEU A 126 -16.05 19.07 -27.60
CA LEU A 126 -16.52 20.35 -27.07
C LEU A 126 -15.79 20.66 -25.77
N SER A 127 -15.01 21.73 -25.74
CA SER A 127 -14.41 22.27 -24.52
C SER A 127 -15.30 23.34 -23.92
N PHE A 128 -15.48 23.30 -22.61
CA PHE A 128 -16.25 24.26 -21.82
C PHE A 128 -15.34 24.96 -20.84
N ASP A 129 -15.16 26.26 -20.99
CA ASP A 129 -14.43 27.12 -20.07
C ASP A 129 -15.44 27.93 -19.25
N ILE A 130 -15.52 27.65 -17.96
CA ILE A 130 -16.35 28.38 -17.00
C ILE A 130 -15.44 29.34 -16.26
N SER A 131 -15.63 30.65 -16.45
CA SER A 131 -14.83 31.68 -15.82
C SER A 131 -15.67 32.61 -14.94
N ASP A 132 -15.13 32.98 -13.79
CA ASP A 132 -15.65 34.03 -12.91
C ASP A 132 -14.51 34.98 -12.48
N ALA A 133 -14.78 35.87 -11.53
CA ALA A 133 -13.76 36.78 -11.00
C ALA A 133 -12.60 36.07 -10.25
N SER A 134 -12.76 34.79 -9.91
CA SER A 134 -11.78 33.95 -9.20
C SER A 134 -10.95 33.06 -10.12
N GLY A 135 -11.34 32.90 -11.40
CA GLY A 135 -10.56 32.28 -12.45
C GLY A 135 -11.38 31.37 -13.37
N THR A 136 -10.71 30.52 -14.14
CA THR A 136 -11.33 29.65 -15.15
C THR A 136 -11.18 28.17 -14.79
N ALA A 137 -12.26 27.40 -14.92
CA ALA A 137 -12.28 25.95 -14.89
C ALA A 137 -12.69 25.41 -16.26
N SER A 138 -12.02 24.36 -16.72
CA SER A 138 -12.25 23.78 -18.05
C SER A 138 -12.60 22.30 -17.96
N PHE A 139 -13.54 21.84 -18.80
CA PHE A 139 -13.77 20.42 -19.02
C PHE A 139 -14.07 20.15 -20.50
N GLU A 140 -13.76 18.95 -20.98
CA GLU A 140 -13.89 18.57 -22.38
C GLU A 140 -14.85 17.37 -22.53
N LEU A 141 -15.75 17.45 -23.51
CA LEU A 141 -16.60 16.35 -23.95
C LEU A 141 -16.03 15.80 -25.25
N VAL A 142 -15.35 14.66 -25.17
CA VAL A 142 -14.76 13.99 -26.34
C VAL A 142 -15.77 13.00 -26.93
N GLY A 143 -16.08 13.15 -28.22
CA GLY A 143 -16.89 12.18 -28.96
C GLY A 143 -16.06 10.93 -29.27
N THR A 144 -15.97 9.96 -28.35
CA THR A 144 -15.36 8.67 -28.72
C THR A 144 -16.33 7.86 -29.55
N ASN A 145 -15.97 7.55 -30.79
CA ASN A 145 -16.61 6.49 -31.57
C ASN A 145 -15.86 5.17 -31.38
N PRO A 146 -16.19 4.31 -30.39
CA PRO A 146 -15.76 2.93 -30.46
C PRO A 146 -16.72 2.23 -31.41
N ALA A 147 -16.22 1.77 -32.56
CA ALA A 147 -16.94 0.74 -33.30
C ALA A 147 -17.28 -0.41 -32.33
N SER A 148 -18.57 -0.56 -32.00
CA SER A 148 -19.25 -1.73 -31.41
C SER A 148 -19.39 -1.93 -29.88
N LEU A 149 -19.44 -0.89 -29.04
CA LEU A 149 -19.95 -1.05 -27.65
C LEU A 149 -21.23 -0.24 -27.38
N PRO A 150 -22.28 -0.83 -26.76
CA PRO A 150 -23.44 -0.07 -26.30
C PRO A 150 -22.99 0.90 -25.21
N LEU A 151 -23.25 2.19 -25.48
CA LEU A 151 -22.75 3.36 -24.76
C LEU A 151 -23.22 3.47 -23.28
N GLY A 152 -23.93 2.45 -22.76
CA GLY A 152 -24.39 2.35 -21.38
C GLY A 152 -23.27 2.14 -20.35
N ASP A 153 -22.12 1.59 -20.75
CA ASP A 153 -20.99 1.32 -19.84
C ASP A 153 -19.87 2.37 -19.88
N ALA A 154 -19.85 3.26 -20.88
CA ALA A 154 -18.78 4.27 -21.04
C ALA A 154 -18.92 5.49 -20.12
N ILE A 155 -20.10 5.69 -19.49
CA ILE A 155 -20.34 6.80 -18.55
C ILE A 155 -20.30 6.33 -17.09
N GLN A 156 -20.43 5.03 -16.81
CA GLN A 156 -20.17 4.49 -15.47
C GLN A 156 -18.67 4.27 -15.19
N ASN A 157 -17.87 4.07 -16.25
CA ASN A 157 -16.41 3.89 -16.16
C ASN A 157 -15.61 4.97 -16.92
N GLY A 158 -16.21 6.15 -17.14
CA GLY A 158 -15.49 7.28 -17.72
C GLY A 158 -14.40 7.77 -16.77
N THR A 159 -13.22 7.17 -16.82
CA THR A 159 -11.99 7.85 -16.39
C THR A 159 -11.92 9.14 -17.17
N LEU A 160 -11.93 10.28 -16.47
CA LEU A 160 -11.39 11.53 -16.98
C LEU A 160 -9.94 11.24 -17.42
N SER A 161 -9.76 10.85 -18.68
CA SER A 161 -8.45 10.64 -19.29
C SER A 161 -7.86 12.02 -19.54
N GLY A 162 -7.33 12.60 -18.48
CA GLY A 162 -6.93 13.98 -18.36
C GLY A 162 -7.40 14.48 -17.01
N SER A 163 -6.51 14.49 -16.02
CA SER A 163 -6.71 15.38 -14.88
C SER A 163 -7.07 16.75 -15.45
N PRO A 164 -8.16 17.42 -15.02
CA PRO A 164 -8.44 18.78 -15.48
C PRO A 164 -7.16 19.59 -15.31
N SER A 165 -6.52 19.96 -16.43
CA SER A 165 -5.29 20.74 -16.37
C SER A 165 -5.73 22.17 -16.12
N PHE A 166 -5.72 22.57 -14.86
CA PHE A 166 -5.87 23.97 -14.49
C PHE A 166 -4.56 24.68 -14.84
N THR A 167 -4.44 25.14 -16.08
CA THR A 167 -3.31 25.97 -16.51
C THR A 167 -3.47 27.35 -15.89
N GLN A 168 -3.00 27.54 -14.65
CA GLN A 168 -3.05 28.83 -14.00
C GLN A 168 -1.72 29.57 -14.04
N ASN A 169 -1.79 30.78 -14.57
CA ASN A 169 -0.95 31.90 -14.18
C ASN A 169 -1.09 32.12 -12.66
N PRO A 170 0.00 32.40 -11.91
CA PRO A 170 -0.01 32.50 -10.45
C PRO A 170 -0.79 33.75 -10.01
N GLY A 171 -2.08 33.58 -9.78
CA GLY A 171 -2.99 34.67 -9.48
C GLY A 171 -4.30 34.18 -8.88
N SER A 172 -4.23 33.79 -7.61
CA SER A 172 -5.32 33.86 -6.62
C SER A 172 -6.69 33.27 -7.01
N PHE A 173 -6.87 31.98 -6.71
CA PHE A 173 -8.20 31.42 -6.54
C PHE A 173 -8.59 31.57 -5.07
N THR A 174 -9.54 32.46 -4.77
CA THR A 174 -10.34 32.41 -3.55
C THR A 174 -11.49 31.44 -3.78
N ASN A 175 -11.15 30.17 -3.79
CA ASN A 175 -12.08 29.09 -3.55
C ASN A 175 -11.71 28.54 -2.17
N GLY A 176 -12.67 28.04 -1.38
CA GLY A 176 -12.43 27.43 -0.06
C GLY A 176 -11.69 26.09 -0.15
N VAL A 177 -10.67 26.05 -0.99
CA VAL A 177 -9.73 24.98 -1.23
C VAL A 177 -8.86 24.89 0.02
N PHE A 178 -8.76 23.69 0.55
CA PHE A 178 -7.68 23.27 1.43
C PHE A 178 -6.34 23.33 0.66
N ALA A 179 -5.95 24.53 0.25
CA ALA A 179 -4.74 24.77 -0.51
C ALA A 179 -3.56 24.64 0.47
N GLY A 180 -2.93 23.48 0.44
CA GLY A 180 -1.66 23.21 1.12
C GLY A 180 -1.76 22.54 2.48
N ARG A 181 -2.95 22.08 2.91
CA ARG A 181 -3.03 21.14 4.04
C ARG A 181 -3.37 19.76 3.52
N ASP A 182 -2.42 18.86 3.72
CA ASP A 182 -2.64 17.43 3.72
C ASP A 182 -3.99 17.11 4.40
N LEU A 183 -4.90 16.54 3.62
CA LEU A 183 -6.24 16.16 4.06
C LEU A 183 -6.26 14.79 4.72
N ASN A 184 -5.11 14.22 5.09
CA ASN A 184 -4.99 12.97 5.81
C ASN A 184 -6.03 12.90 6.94
N PRO A 185 -7.14 12.16 6.74
CA PRO A 185 -8.21 12.12 7.70
C PRO A 185 -7.67 11.44 8.95
N ALA A 186 -7.91 12.05 10.11
CA ALA A 186 -7.46 11.49 11.37
C ALA A 186 -8.08 10.11 11.60
N LEU A 187 -7.23 9.10 11.77
CA LEU A 187 -7.58 7.76 12.17
C LEU A 187 -8.25 7.79 13.55
N THR A 188 -9.33 7.03 13.65
CA THR A 188 -10.08 6.79 14.89
C THR A 188 -10.27 5.30 15.09
N LEU A 189 -10.58 4.88 16.32
CA LEU A 189 -10.86 3.47 16.60
C LEU A 189 -12.05 2.92 15.78
N SER A 190 -12.97 3.78 15.36
CA SER A 190 -14.11 3.43 14.51
C SER A 190 -13.81 3.53 13.01
N THR A 191 -12.59 3.88 12.61
CA THR A 191 -12.20 3.87 11.20
C THR A 191 -12.24 2.44 10.69
N GLY A 192 -13.06 2.20 9.67
CA GLY A 192 -13.17 0.89 9.04
C GLY A 192 -11.86 0.51 8.38
N ILE A 193 -11.46 -0.76 8.49
CA ILE A 193 -10.23 -1.25 7.85
C ILE A 193 -10.33 -1.11 6.33
N SER A 194 -11.51 -1.31 5.76
CA SER A 194 -11.79 -1.10 4.34
C SER A 194 -11.62 0.36 3.87
N ALA A 195 -11.63 1.34 4.78
CA ALA A 195 -11.43 2.75 4.42
C ALA A 195 -9.94 3.14 4.30
N LEU A 196 -9.03 2.24 4.70
CA LEU A 196 -7.58 2.48 4.61
C LEU A 196 -7.09 2.34 3.17
N ASN A 197 -5.88 2.83 2.89
CA ASN A 197 -5.22 2.71 1.57
C ASN A 197 -6.09 3.19 0.39
N GLY A 198 -6.76 4.33 0.54
CA GLY A 198 -7.62 4.88 -0.51
C GLY A 198 -8.94 4.14 -0.69
N GLY A 199 -9.37 3.34 0.29
CA GLY A 199 -10.60 2.55 0.22
C GLY A 199 -10.40 1.09 -0.19
N GLU A 200 -9.14 0.68 -0.43
CA GLU A 200 -8.77 -0.70 -0.75
C GLU A 200 -8.63 -1.59 0.49
N GLY A 201 -8.42 -0.99 1.66
CA GLY A 201 -8.12 -1.71 2.90
C GLY A 201 -6.80 -2.47 2.85
N PHE A 202 -6.72 -3.59 3.57
CA PHE A 202 -5.56 -4.50 3.53
C PHE A 202 -5.81 -5.66 2.58
N GLN A 203 -4.82 -5.94 1.74
CA GLN A 203 -4.82 -7.04 0.79
C GLN A 203 -4.36 -8.31 1.50
N LEU A 204 -5.23 -9.32 1.51
CA LEU A 204 -4.91 -10.66 2.01
C LEU A 204 -4.34 -11.49 0.87
N GLU A 205 -3.29 -12.26 1.16
CA GLU A 205 -2.85 -13.30 0.23
C GLU A 205 -3.77 -14.51 0.35
N VAL A 206 -4.14 -15.05 -0.82
CA VAL A 206 -5.06 -16.17 -0.94
C VAL A 206 -4.38 -17.37 -1.59
N ASP A 207 -4.82 -18.58 -1.24
CA ASP A 207 -4.42 -19.81 -1.89
C ASP A 207 -4.98 -19.89 -3.34
N ALA A 208 -4.62 -20.96 -4.05
CA ALA A 208 -5.10 -21.20 -5.43
C ALA A 208 -6.63 -21.34 -5.54
N ALA A 209 -7.33 -21.59 -4.43
CA ALA A 209 -8.78 -21.68 -4.34
C ALA A 209 -9.43 -20.35 -3.90
N GLY A 210 -8.65 -19.29 -3.69
CA GLY A 210 -9.12 -17.99 -3.26
C GLY A 210 -9.38 -17.88 -1.74
N ASN A 211 -8.96 -18.86 -0.94
CA ASN A 211 -9.08 -18.77 0.52
C ASN A 211 -7.90 -18.01 1.10
N PRO A 212 -8.11 -17.08 2.04
CA PRO A 212 -7.03 -16.42 2.77
C PRO A 212 -6.10 -17.43 3.43
N LEU A 213 -4.79 -17.23 3.30
CA LEU A 213 -3.79 -18.04 4.01
C LEU A 213 -3.98 -17.84 5.52
N ALA A 214 -3.87 -18.92 6.30
CA ALA A 214 -4.03 -18.87 7.76
C ALA A 214 -2.93 -19.70 8.45
N PRO A 215 -2.23 -19.14 9.46
CA PRO A 215 -2.36 -17.77 9.98
C PRO A 215 -1.78 -16.75 9.00
N GLN A 216 -2.43 -15.60 8.84
CA GLN A 216 -1.88 -14.46 8.09
C GLN A 216 -1.97 -13.19 8.94
N GLY A 217 -0.83 -12.54 9.17
CA GLY A 217 -0.78 -11.38 10.05
C GLY A 217 0.63 -11.01 10.46
N LEU A 218 0.83 -10.81 11.76
CA LEU A 218 2.07 -10.26 12.32
C LEU A 218 2.74 -11.28 13.22
N ARG A 219 4.05 -11.48 13.10
CA ARG A 219 4.85 -12.02 14.20
C ARG A 219 5.43 -10.84 14.96
N ILE A 220 5.18 -10.80 16.25
CA ILE A 220 5.72 -9.78 17.14
C ILE A 220 6.63 -10.47 18.15
N THR A 221 7.90 -10.13 18.12
CA THR A 221 8.89 -10.60 19.10
C THR A 221 9.33 -9.41 19.94
N ASN A 222 9.30 -9.56 21.27
CA ASN A 222 9.62 -8.51 22.22
C ASN A 222 10.40 -9.11 23.40
N GLY A 223 11.73 -9.03 23.34
CA GLY A 223 12.61 -9.81 24.20
C GLY A 223 12.40 -11.32 24.01
N SER A 224 12.16 -12.06 25.09
CA SER A 224 11.91 -13.51 25.06
C SER A 224 10.46 -13.90 24.75
N LEU A 225 9.59 -12.92 24.47
CA LEU A 225 8.17 -13.16 24.18
C LEU A 225 7.97 -13.07 22.66
N SER A 226 7.34 -14.06 22.07
CA SER A 226 6.98 -14.05 20.65
C SER A 226 5.57 -14.58 20.45
N ALA A 227 4.81 -13.97 19.52
CA ALA A 227 3.48 -14.41 19.16
C ALA A 227 3.17 -14.11 17.70
N ASN A 228 2.48 -15.07 17.06
CA ASN A 228 1.85 -14.89 15.76
C ASN A 228 0.43 -14.37 15.98
N VAL A 229 0.20 -13.12 15.61
CA VAL A 229 -1.09 -12.44 15.62
C VAL A 229 -1.78 -12.72 14.29
N ASP A 230 -2.70 -13.68 14.29
CA ASP A 230 -3.55 -13.94 13.12
C ASP A 230 -4.55 -12.79 12.94
N LEU A 231 -4.44 -12.10 11.81
CA LEU A 231 -5.28 -10.97 11.43
C LEU A 231 -6.28 -11.34 10.33
N ALA A 232 -6.15 -12.51 9.69
CA ALA A 232 -6.99 -12.93 8.58
C ALA A 232 -8.48 -12.83 8.92
N ARG A 233 -8.89 -13.23 10.13
CA ARG A 233 -10.29 -13.17 10.57
C ARG A 233 -10.83 -11.74 10.63
N ILE A 234 -10.03 -10.78 11.09
CA ILE A 234 -10.45 -9.38 11.22
C ILE A 234 -10.46 -8.73 9.84
N LEU A 235 -9.44 -9.00 9.04
CA LEU A 235 -9.29 -8.42 7.70
C LEU A 235 -10.35 -8.91 6.70
N ASN A 236 -10.86 -10.13 6.86
CA ASN A 236 -11.98 -10.64 6.06
C ASN A 236 -13.36 -10.10 6.49
N ASN A 237 -13.46 -9.39 7.61
CA ASN A 237 -14.73 -8.83 8.08
C ASN A 237 -14.89 -7.41 7.52
N PRO A 238 -15.87 -7.15 6.64
CA PRO A 238 -16.07 -5.83 6.04
C PRO A 238 -16.46 -4.75 7.06
N ASN A 239 -16.92 -5.14 8.25
CA ASN A 239 -17.25 -4.24 9.34
C ASN A 239 -16.13 -4.10 10.38
N ALA A 240 -14.97 -4.71 10.16
CA ALA A 240 -13.85 -4.59 11.07
C ALA A 240 -13.27 -3.17 11.07
N THR A 241 -12.81 -2.76 12.24
CA THR A 241 -12.31 -1.43 12.51
C THR A 241 -10.86 -1.45 12.98
N LEU A 242 -10.20 -0.28 12.97
CA LEU A 242 -8.89 -0.13 13.59
C LEU A 242 -8.89 -0.48 15.09
N GLY A 243 -10.01 -0.30 15.79
CA GLY A 243 -10.18 -0.74 17.17
C GLY A 243 -10.06 -2.26 17.32
N ASP A 244 -10.63 -3.04 16.40
CA ASP A 244 -10.53 -4.50 16.40
C ASP A 244 -9.08 -4.95 16.17
N LEU A 245 -8.41 -4.35 15.18
CA LEU A 245 -6.99 -4.60 14.89
C LEU A 245 -6.10 -4.30 16.12
N ILE A 246 -6.27 -3.13 16.74
CA ILE A 246 -5.50 -2.71 17.92
C ILE A 246 -5.73 -3.66 19.09
N ASN A 247 -6.98 -4.07 19.34
CA ASN A 247 -7.30 -5.01 20.41
C ASN A 247 -6.66 -6.39 20.17
N GLN A 248 -6.62 -6.85 18.92
CA GLN A 248 -6.00 -8.12 18.56
C GLN A 248 -4.48 -8.10 18.81
N ILE A 249 -3.79 -7.02 18.44
CA ILE A 249 -2.35 -6.85 18.70
C ILE A 249 -2.07 -6.74 20.21
N ASN A 250 -2.86 -5.92 20.93
CA ASN A 250 -2.74 -5.77 22.39
C ASN A 250 -3.00 -7.07 23.15
N GLY A 251 -3.86 -7.93 22.61
CA GLY A 251 -4.21 -9.25 23.16
C GLY A 251 -3.17 -10.34 22.91
N ALA A 252 -2.11 -10.09 22.16
CA ALA A 252 -1.13 -11.10 21.76
C ALA A 252 -0.24 -11.64 22.90
N GLY A 253 -0.26 -10.99 24.08
CA GLY A 253 0.49 -11.46 25.26
C GLY A 253 1.99 -11.18 25.24
N VAL A 254 2.51 -10.49 24.22
CA VAL A 254 3.95 -10.17 24.05
C VAL A 254 4.38 -8.82 24.63
N GLN A 255 3.63 -8.30 25.61
CA GLN A 255 3.94 -7.05 26.31
C GLN A 255 4.14 -5.85 25.36
N VAL A 256 3.28 -5.72 24.35
CA VAL A 256 3.24 -4.56 23.45
C VAL A 256 1.98 -3.72 23.68
N GLU A 257 2.02 -2.47 23.22
CA GLU A 257 0.89 -1.55 23.13
C GLU A 257 0.74 -1.08 21.68
N ALA A 258 -0.29 -1.55 20.98
CA ALA A 258 -0.77 -0.93 19.75
C ALA A 258 -1.73 0.22 20.09
N ARG A 259 -1.55 1.36 19.42
CA ARG A 259 -2.41 2.55 19.56
C ARG A 259 -2.39 3.40 18.29
N ILE A 260 -3.38 4.28 18.14
CA ILE A 260 -3.31 5.36 17.15
C ILE A 260 -2.40 6.45 17.71
N ALA A 261 -1.47 6.97 16.91
CA ALA A 261 -0.60 8.07 17.31
C ALA A 261 -1.42 9.28 17.75
N SER A 262 -0.88 10.11 18.64
CA SER A 262 -1.56 11.35 19.09
C SER A 262 -1.86 12.33 17.96
N SER A 263 -1.11 12.25 16.84
CA SER A 263 -1.34 12.98 15.60
C SER A 263 -2.54 12.46 14.79
N GLY A 264 -3.02 11.25 15.06
CA GLY A 264 -4.12 10.61 14.35
C GLY A 264 -3.75 10.12 12.95
N ASP A 265 -2.49 10.12 12.55
CA ASP A 265 -2.04 9.84 11.17
C ASP A 265 -1.46 8.44 10.97
N ARG A 266 -1.19 7.70 12.05
CA ARG A 266 -0.56 6.37 12.00
C ARG A 266 -0.93 5.49 13.18
N ILE A 267 -0.60 4.21 13.07
CA ILE A 267 -0.64 3.24 14.17
C ILE A 267 0.78 3.12 14.74
N GLU A 268 0.90 3.10 16.06
CA GLU A 268 2.15 2.85 16.78
C GLU A 268 2.05 1.50 17.47
N ILE A 269 3.10 0.69 17.39
CA ILE A 269 3.30 -0.50 18.21
C ILE A 269 4.51 -0.21 19.10
N VAL A 270 4.30 -0.20 20.42
CA VAL A 270 5.32 0.19 21.40
C VAL A 270 5.58 -0.96 22.35
N SER A 271 6.84 -1.25 22.64
CA SER A 271 7.19 -2.23 23.68
C SER A 271 6.89 -1.67 25.07
N LYS A 272 6.26 -2.48 25.93
CA LYS A 272 6.10 -2.19 27.37
C LYS A 272 7.31 -2.64 28.18
N LEU A 273 8.25 -3.33 27.56
CA LEU A 273 9.48 -3.80 28.18
C LEU A 273 10.61 -2.80 27.90
N VAL A 274 11.43 -2.53 28.92
CA VAL A 274 12.54 -1.59 28.81
C VAL A 274 13.83 -2.35 28.50
N GLY A 275 14.60 -1.86 27.52
CA GLY A 275 15.95 -2.37 27.23
C GLY A 275 15.98 -3.71 26.48
N VAL A 276 14.86 -4.16 25.93
CA VAL A 276 14.79 -5.35 25.06
C VAL A 276 14.45 -4.93 23.63
N PRO A 277 15.00 -5.61 22.62
CA PRO A 277 14.63 -5.37 21.24
C PRO A 277 13.20 -5.86 20.98
N MET A 278 12.51 -5.17 20.06
CA MET A 278 11.22 -5.57 19.53
C MET A 278 11.29 -5.62 18.01
N THR A 279 10.79 -6.69 17.41
CA THR A 279 10.64 -6.85 15.95
C THR A 279 9.18 -7.13 15.60
N VAL A 280 8.77 -6.69 14.42
CA VAL A 280 7.43 -6.92 13.87
C VAL A 280 7.61 -7.35 12.42
N GLU A 281 7.14 -8.56 12.11
CA GLU A 281 7.39 -9.22 10.84
C GLU A 281 6.08 -9.73 10.24
N ASN A 282 6.12 -10.00 8.93
CA ASN A 282 5.00 -10.62 8.23
C ASN A 282 4.91 -12.13 8.53
N VAL A 283 3.70 -12.65 8.72
CA VAL A 283 3.42 -14.09 8.75
C VAL A 283 2.49 -14.40 7.57
N ASN A 284 2.96 -15.23 6.63
CA ASN A 284 2.25 -15.67 5.42
C ASN A 284 1.51 -14.53 4.69
N GLY A 285 2.18 -13.42 4.40
CA GLY A 285 1.55 -12.25 3.78
C GLY A 285 2.42 -11.01 3.73
N SER A 286 1.79 -9.86 3.50
CA SER A 286 2.43 -8.53 3.50
C SER A 286 1.75 -7.54 4.45
N ILE A 287 1.05 -8.02 5.49
CA ILE A 287 0.25 -7.16 6.36
C ILE A 287 1.11 -6.18 7.19
N ALA A 288 2.25 -6.60 7.74
CA ALA A 288 3.18 -5.70 8.42
C ALA A 288 3.70 -4.61 7.47
N THR A 289 3.97 -5.00 6.22
CA THR A 289 4.41 -4.12 5.14
C THR A 289 3.35 -3.08 4.80
N GLN A 290 2.09 -3.51 4.67
CA GLN A 290 0.95 -2.63 4.38
C GLN A 290 0.59 -1.71 5.56
N LEU A 291 0.83 -2.17 6.79
CA LEU A 291 0.70 -1.35 8.00
C LEU A 291 1.85 -0.36 8.18
N GLY A 292 2.94 -0.51 7.43
CA GLY A 292 4.17 0.28 7.62
C GLY A 292 4.86 0.01 8.96
N VAL A 293 4.58 -1.13 9.59
CA VAL A 293 5.18 -1.54 10.87
C VAL A 293 6.19 -2.67 10.72
N ASP A 294 6.33 -3.20 9.50
CA ASP A 294 7.38 -4.17 9.18
C ASP A 294 8.75 -3.56 9.49
N SER A 295 9.51 -4.25 10.32
CA SER A 295 10.95 -4.00 10.45
C SER A 295 11.63 -4.50 9.18
N ARG A 296 11.40 -3.82 8.04
CA ARG A 296 12.00 -4.15 6.74
C ARG A 296 13.51 -3.99 6.86
N PHE A 297 14.16 -5.06 7.27
CA PHE A 297 15.60 -5.08 7.45
C PHE A 297 16.30 -4.66 6.15
N SER A 298 15.77 -5.05 4.99
CA SER A 298 16.28 -4.66 3.67
C SER A 298 16.22 -3.14 3.39
N GLU A 299 15.23 -2.42 3.92
CA GLU A 299 15.12 -0.96 3.72
C GLU A 299 15.84 -0.16 4.81
N MET A 300 16.24 -0.82 5.90
CA MET A 300 17.00 -0.20 6.97
C MET A 300 18.28 0.41 6.41
N ARG A 301 18.55 1.66 6.78
CA ARG A 301 19.78 2.32 6.34
C ARG A 301 20.96 1.63 6.98
N THR A 302 22.07 1.54 6.26
CA THR A 302 23.30 0.94 6.80
C THR A 302 23.82 1.68 8.03
N VAL A 303 23.49 2.96 8.19
CA VAL A 303 23.79 3.77 9.40
C VAL A 303 22.94 3.41 10.62
N ASP A 304 21.77 2.83 10.43
CA ASP A 304 20.86 2.46 11.52
C ASP A 304 21.19 1.07 12.11
N LEU A 305 22.04 0.31 11.42
CA LEU A 305 22.53 -1.00 11.86
C LEU A 305 23.38 -0.91 13.14
N ASN A 306 23.54 -2.03 13.84
CA ASN A 306 24.34 -2.14 15.07
C ASN A 306 23.91 -1.17 16.20
N GLY A 307 22.61 -0.87 16.27
CA GLY A 307 22.02 0.07 17.23
C GLY A 307 22.33 1.53 16.88
N GLY A 308 22.25 1.88 15.59
CA GLY A 308 22.54 3.23 15.09
C GLY A 308 24.02 3.59 15.00
N ARG A 309 24.93 2.61 15.15
CA ARG A 309 26.38 2.81 14.93
C ARG A 309 26.75 2.67 13.45
N GLY A 310 25.90 2.01 12.70
CA GLY A 310 26.07 1.72 11.29
C GLY A 310 27.09 0.63 10.98
N LEU A 311 27.43 0.53 9.71
CA LEU A 311 28.58 -0.23 9.21
C LEU A 311 29.81 0.67 9.24
N THR A 312 30.96 0.11 9.62
CA THR A 312 32.25 0.78 9.43
C THR A 312 32.74 0.38 8.05
N LEU A 313 32.79 1.35 7.14
CA LEU A 313 33.22 1.14 5.76
C LEU A 313 34.61 1.76 5.57
N ASP A 314 35.48 1.06 4.86
CA ASP A 314 36.82 1.51 4.49
C ASP A 314 36.81 2.09 3.07
N GLU A 315 37.82 2.88 2.72
CA GLU A 315 37.98 3.34 1.33
C GLU A 315 38.39 2.15 0.44
N GLY A 316 37.46 1.69 -0.40
CA GLY A 316 37.65 0.55 -1.31
C GLY A 316 36.97 -0.72 -0.79
N ALA A 317 37.65 -1.87 -0.88
CA ALA A 317 37.05 -3.14 -0.47
C ALA A 317 36.92 -3.24 1.06
N ASP A 318 35.70 -3.32 1.55
CA ASP A 318 35.39 -3.48 2.98
C ASP A 318 35.71 -4.88 3.50
N PHE A 319 35.50 -5.91 2.68
CA PHE A 319 35.86 -7.28 3.04
C PHE A 319 36.17 -8.15 1.83
N LYS A 320 36.77 -9.30 2.11
CA LYS A 320 37.17 -10.30 1.12
C LYS A 320 36.56 -11.64 1.47
N ALA A 321 35.81 -12.23 0.53
CA ALA A 321 35.36 -13.60 0.63
C ALA A 321 36.23 -14.51 -0.24
N ILE A 322 36.40 -15.76 0.21
CA ILE A 322 37.18 -16.78 -0.51
C ILE A 322 36.26 -17.99 -0.72
N ALA A 323 36.01 -18.33 -1.97
CA ALA A 323 35.16 -19.44 -2.35
C ALA A 323 35.90 -20.77 -2.12
N THR A 324 35.17 -21.88 -2.18
CA THR A 324 35.72 -23.23 -1.92
C THR A 324 36.79 -23.65 -2.93
N ASP A 325 36.77 -23.08 -4.13
CA ASP A 325 37.78 -23.26 -5.18
C ASP A 325 39.03 -22.38 -4.97
N GLY A 326 39.05 -21.55 -3.92
CA GLY A 326 40.11 -20.59 -3.61
C GLY A 326 39.96 -19.23 -4.29
N THR A 327 38.91 -19.02 -5.09
CA THR A 327 38.65 -17.75 -5.76
C THR A 327 38.34 -16.67 -4.73
N ALA A 328 39.05 -15.55 -4.83
CA ALA A 328 38.94 -14.42 -3.91
C ALA A 328 38.11 -13.29 -4.53
N VAL A 329 37.05 -12.87 -3.83
CA VAL A 329 36.20 -11.74 -4.24
C VAL A 329 36.27 -10.65 -3.19
N ASN A 330 36.59 -9.43 -3.62
CA ASN A 330 36.58 -8.25 -2.78
C ASN A 330 35.24 -7.53 -2.94
N PHE A 331 34.59 -7.18 -1.83
CA PHE A 331 33.33 -6.47 -1.82
C PHE A 331 33.52 -5.07 -1.27
N ASP A 332 33.03 -4.08 -2.01
CA ASP A 332 32.95 -2.68 -1.63
C ASP A 332 31.46 -2.35 -1.45
N LEU A 333 31.13 -1.81 -0.28
CA LEU A 333 29.80 -1.45 0.17
C LEU A 333 29.67 0.07 0.33
N GLY A 334 30.66 0.87 -0.10
CA GLY A 334 30.70 2.33 0.07
C GLY A 334 29.47 3.06 -0.48
N ASP A 335 28.85 2.53 -1.53
CA ASP A 335 27.64 3.07 -2.16
C ASP A 335 26.33 2.50 -1.59
N ALA A 336 26.40 1.59 -0.61
CA ALA A 336 25.22 0.93 -0.04
C ALA A 336 24.63 1.72 1.13
N ASP A 337 23.64 2.57 0.83
CA ASP A 337 22.91 3.34 1.86
C ASP A 337 21.92 2.49 2.69
N THR A 338 21.54 1.32 2.20
CA THR A 338 20.57 0.41 2.83
C THR A 338 21.06 -1.03 2.82
N VAL A 339 20.47 -1.89 3.66
CA VAL A 339 20.75 -3.33 3.63
C VAL A 339 20.46 -3.94 2.25
N ALA A 340 19.43 -3.49 1.54
CA ALA A 340 19.16 -3.88 0.16
C ALA A 340 20.30 -3.43 -0.77
N GLY A 341 20.84 -2.23 -0.55
CA GLY A 341 22.07 -1.76 -1.20
C GLY A 341 23.24 -2.71 -0.95
N VAL A 342 23.45 -3.16 0.28
CA VAL A 342 24.53 -4.11 0.64
C VAL A 342 24.33 -5.45 -0.07
N ILE A 343 23.10 -5.99 -0.04
CA ILE A 343 22.75 -7.23 -0.74
C ILE A 343 23.03 -7.11 -2.24
N ASN A 344 22.61 -5.99 -2.85
CA ASN A 344 22.84 -5.73 -4.26
C ASN A 344 24.33 -5.56 -4.58
N ALA A 345 25.10 -4.88 -3.73
CA ALA A 345 26.53 -4.72 -3.90
C ALA A 345 27.26 -6.07 -3.90
N ILE A 346 26.83 -7.01 -3.05
CA ILE A 346 27.38 -8.37 -3.02
C ILE A 346 26.93 -9.17 -4.25
N ASN A 347 25.61 -9.27 -4.47
CA ASN A 347 25.04 -10.14 -5.49
C ASN A 347 25.37 -9.71 -6.93
N ASN A 348 25.55 -8.40 -7.16
CA ASN A 348 25.86 -7.84 -8.48
C ASN A 348 27.34 -7.48 -8.65
N ASN A 349 28.21 -7.83 -7.69
CA ASN A 349 29.64 -7.66 -7.87
C ASN A 349 30.11 -8.50 -9.07
N SER A 350 30.72 -7.85 -10.06
CA SER A 350 31.17 -8.54 -11.28
C SER A 350 32.14 -9.70 -11.04
N ALA A 351 32.92 -9.67 -9.94
CA ALA A 351 33.80 -10.77 -9.54
C ALA A 351 33.05 -11.89 -8.80
N ASN A 352 31.82 -11.65 -8.36
CA ASN A 352 30.93 -12.64 -7.76
C ASN A 352 30.05 -13.36 -8.80
N VAL A 353 29.78 -12.74 -9.95
CA VAL A 353 28.95 -13.31 -11.03
C VAL A 353 29.83 -14.08 -12.03
N GLN A 354 29.56 -15.36 -12.18
CA GLN A 354 30.24 -16.25 -13.12
C GLN A 354 29.72 -16.05 -14.55
N ALA A 355 30.44 -16.57 -15.55
CA ALA A 355 30.10 -16.42 -16.96
C ALA A 355 28.74 -17.03 -17.35
N ASP A 356 28.25 -17.99 -16.56
CA ASP A 356 26.93 -18.62 -16.73
C ASP A 356 25.80 -17.88 -15.98
N GLY A 357 26.12 -16.78 -15.30
CA GLY A 357 25.19 -15.99 -14.49
C GLY A 357 24.99 -16.49 -13.06
N SER A 358 25.65 -17.60 -12.66
CA SER A 358 25.63 -18.07 -11.27
C SER A 358 26.47 -17.17 -10.36
N GLN A 359 26.21 -17.21 -9.06
CA GLN A 359 26.95 -16.44 -8.04
C GLN A 359 27.87 -17.37 -7.23
N LEU A 360 29.07 -16.89 -6.89
CA LEU A 360 29.96 -17.59 -5.95
C LEU A 360 29.47 -17.44 -4.50
N PHE A 361 28.87 -16.29 -4.20
CA PHE A 361 28.30 -15.93 -2.90
C PHE A 361 26.92 -15.30 -3.11
N THR A 362 25.96 -15.69 -2.29
CA THR A 362 24.63 -15.06 -2.29
C THR A 362 24.42 -14.37 -0.96
N ALA A 363 24.23 -13.05 -1.01
CA ALA A 363 23.70 -12.28 0.10
C ALA A 363 22.17 -12.32 0.06
N LYS A 364 21.56 -12.59 1.21
CA LYS A 364 20.12 -12.49 1.42
C LYS A 364 19.90 -11.84 2.79
N ALA A 365 18.92 -10.95 2.89
CA ALA A 365 18.41 -10.54 4.19
C ALA A 365 17.74 -11.75 4.81
N VAL A 366 18.43 -12.43 5.72
CA VAL A 366 17.85 -13.53 6.49
C VAL A 366 17.18 -12.91 7.70
N THR A 367 15.90 -12.57 7.55
CA THR A 367 15.02 -12.19 8.67
C THR A 367 14.51 -13.41 9.42
N GLU A 368 14.66 -14.62 8.86
CA GLU A 368 14.15 -15.85 9.42
C GLU A 368 15.08 -17.02 9.08
N ARG A 369 15.53 -17.77 10.08
CA ARG A 369 16.21 -19.06 9.88
C ARG A 369 15.13 -20.13 9.69
N THR A 370 14.64 -20.32 8.47
CA THR A 370 13.61 -21.33 8.17
C THR A 370 14.19 -22.50 7.38
N PHE A 371 13.86 -23.71 7.84
CA PHE A 371 14.04 -24.91 7.04
C PHE A 371 12.94 -24.93 5.98
N GLU A 372 13.30 -24.69 4.73
CA GLU A 372 12.32 -24.67 3.64
C GLU A 372 11.91 -26.08 3.22
N THR A 373 12.81 -27.09 3.21
CA THR A 373 12.43 -28.46 2.86
C THR A 373 13.44 -29.52 3.33
N LEU A 374 12.96 -30.54 4.05
CA LEU A 374 13.68 -31.80 4.25
C LEU A 374 12.89 -32.90 3.50
N SER A 375 13.40 -33.32 2.34
CA SER A 375 12.74 -34.36 1.53
C SER A 375 13.51 -35.67 1.63
N LEU A 376 12.89 -36.67 2.25
CA LEU A 376 13.35 -38.05 2.23
C LEU A 376 12.80 -38.71 0.97
N SER A 377 13.56 -38.65 -0.12
CA SER A 377 13.23 -39.40 -1.35
C SER A 377 13.97 -40.74 -1.36
N ASN A 378 13.24 -41.83 -1.58
CA ASN A 378 13.78 -43.19 -1.81
C ASN A 378 14.57 -43.82 -0.64
N VAL A 379 14.06 -43.79 0.60
CA VAL A 379 14.54 -44.71 1.64
C VAL A 379 13.97 -46.11 1.44
N ILE A 380 14.25 -46.72 0.28
CA ILE A 380 14.10 -48.17 0.13
C ILE A 380 15.40 -48.75 0.68
N MET A 381 15.37 -49.28 1.90
CA MET A 381 16.47 -50.06 2.47
C MET A 381 16.57 -51.41 1.73
N ALA A 382 16.90 -51.37 0.44
CA ALA A 382 17.35 -52.56 -0.24
C ALA A 382 18.69 -52.98 0.41
N PRO A 383 18.87 -54.26 0.78
CA PRO A 383 20.11 -54.73 1.39
C PRO A 383 21.33 -54.29 0.55
N GLY A 384 22.23 -53.51 1.16
CA GLY A 384 23.46 -53.04 0.52
C GLY A 384 23.38 -51.70 -0.21
N VAL A 385 22.25 -50.98 -0.16
CA VAL A 385 22.15 -49.60 -0.66
C VAL A 385 22.34 -48.62 0.50
N SER A 386 23.24 -47.65 0.34
CA SER A 386 23.41 -46.58 1.33
C SER A 386 22.29 -45.56 1.15
N PRO A 387 21.51 -45.25 2.20
CA PRO A 387 20.45 -44.26 2.09
C PRO A 387 21.06 -42.87 1.86
N THR A 388 20.46 -42.12 0.93
CA THR A 388 20.76 -40.71 0.71
C THR A 388 19.55 -39.87 1.06
N PHE A 389 19.76 -38.67 1.58
CA PHE A 389 18.68 -37.71 1.79
C PHE A 389 19.10 -36.32 1.35
N GLN A 390 18.10 -35.49 1.02
CA GLN A 390 18.31 -34.16 0.49
C GLN A 390 17.92 -33.11 1.52
N VAL A 391 18.83 -32.17 1.78
CA VAL A 391 18.64 -31.07 2.72
C VAL A 391 18.89 -29.76 2.00
N SER A 392 17.95 -28.82 2.10
CA SER A 392 18.16 -27.41 1.79
C SER A 392 17.96 -26.58 3.05
N LEU A 393 18.85 -25.62 3.30
CA LEU A 393 18.79 -24.73 4.45
C LEU A 393 18.69 -23.29 3.92
N ASN A 394 17.62 -22.56 4.29
CA ASN A 394 17.40 -21.17 3.89
C ASN A 394 17.45 -20.90 2.37
N GLY A 395 16.96 -21.84 1.54
CA GLY A 395 17.01 -21.71 0.08
C GLY A 395 18.39 -21.94 -0.53
N SER A 396 19.34 -22.51 0.22
CA SER A 396 20.60 -22.98 -0.34
C SER A 396 20.37 -24.14 -1.32
N ASP A 397 21.35 -24.40 -2.18
CA ASP A 397 21.38 -25.59 -3.01
C ASP A 397 21.10 -26.86 -2.17
N VAL A 398 20.28 -27.74 -2.74
CA VAL A 398 19.94 -29.03 -2.15
C VAL A 398 21.21 -29.86 -2.04
N ARG A 399 21.61 -30.18 -0.81
CA ARG A 399 22.73 -31.07 -0.54
C ARG A 399 22.22 -32.50 -0.41
N THR A 400 22.74 -33.38 -1.25
CA THR A 400 22.58 -34.83 -1.08
C THR A 400 23.59 -35.30 -0.05
N ILE A 401 23.10 -35.87 1.04
CA ILE A 401 23.89 -36.42 2.13
C ILE A 401 23.88 -37.94 2.01
N ASP A 402 25.06 -38.54 1.90
CA ASP A 402 25.27 -39.99 1.97
C ASP A 402 25.54 -40.37 3.43
N LEU A 403 24.68 -41.24 3.98
CA LEU A 403 24.77 -41.69 5.37
C LEU A 403 25.81 -42.79 5.59
N GLY A 404 26.35 -43.35 4.51
CA GLY A 404 27.38 -44.38 4.51
C GLY A 404 26.91 -45.72 5.09
N GLY A 405 27.28 -46.81 4.43
CA GLY A 405 27.08 -48.18 4.95
C GLY A 405 25.62 -48.61 5.18
N PRO A 406 25.40 -49.91 5.45
CA PRO A 406 24.06 -50.41 5.78
C PRO A 406 23.69 -50.05 7.22
N HIS A 407 22.50 -49.46 7.40
CA HIS A 407 21.89 -49.19 8.70
C HIS A 407 20.87 -50.28 9.03
N THR A 408 20.98 -50.93 10.18
CA THR A 408 20.16 -52.10 10.56
C THR A 408 18.97 -51.76 11.45
N SER A 409 18.86 -50.50 11.88
CA SER A 409 17.77 -49.98 12.72
C SER A 409 17.51 -48.50 12.43
N LEU A 410 16.31 -48.00 12.74
CA LEU A 410 16.03 -46.56 12.66
C LEU A 410 16.88 -45.75 13.63
N ASP A 411 17.32 -46.33 14.76
CA ASP A 411 18.21 -45.66 15.70
C ASP A 411 19.61 -45.45 15.13
N SER A 412 20.15 -46.46 14.42
CA SER A 412 21.46 -46.32 13.74
C SER A 412 21.39 -45.30 12.61
N LEU A 413 20.31 -45.33 11.83
CA LEU A 413 20.04 -44.34 10.79
C LEU A 413 19.89 -42.93 11.37
N ALA A 414 19.09 -42.75 12.41
CA ALA A 414 18.88 -41.48 13.10
C ALA A 414 20.19 -40.93 13.68
N THR A 415 21.02 -41.78 14.29
CA THR A 415 22.33 -41.38 14.82
C THR A 415 23.25 -40.90 13.69
N ALA A 416 23.28 -41.60 12.57
CA ALA A 416 24.06 -41.20 11.40
C ALA A 416 23.57 -39.87 10.82
N MET A 417 22.25 -39.71 10.66
CA MET A 417 21.62 -38.47 10.23
C MET A 417 21.93 -37.31 11.17
N GLN A 418 21.82 -37.52 12.47
CA GLN A 418 22.12 -36.51 13.48
C GLN A 418 23.58 -36.07 13.40
N SER A 419 24.51 -37.02 13.37
CA SER A 419 25.94 -36.73 13.27
C SER A 419 26.24 -35.90 12.02
N GLU A 420 25.64 -36.28 10.90
CA GLU A 420 25.92 -35.67 9.62
C GLU A 420 25.27 -34.29 9.46
N LEU A 421 24.04 -34.12 9.96
CA LEU A 421 23.37 -32.82 10.02
C LEU A 421 24.13 -31.84 10.92
N ASN A 422 24.60 -32.29 12.09
CA ASN A 422 25.43 -31.45 12.96
C ASN A 422 26.79 -31.12 12.31
N ARG A 423 27.39 -32.07 11.57
CA ARG A 423 28.61 -31.82 10.80
C ARG A 423 28.40 -30.75 9.74
N VAL A 424 27.30 -30.83 8.98
CA VAL A 424 26.94 -29.85 7.94
C VAL A 424 26.66 -28.48 8.57
N ALA A 425 25.90 -28.42 9.66
CA ALA A 425 25.63 -27.17 10.37
C ALA A 425 26.92 -26.48 10.83
N ASN A 426 27.85 -27.24 11.42
CA ASN A 426 29.16 -26.72 11.81
C ASN A 426 29.97 -26.21 10.61
N GLN A 427 29.90 -26.89 9.45
CA GLN A 427 30.57 -26.44 8.23
C GLN A 427 29.97 -25.15 7.64
N LEU A 428 28.69 -24.90 7.90
CA LEU A 428 27.99 -23.68 7.50
C LEU A 428 28.16 -22.54 8.51
N GLY A 429 28.92 -22.74 9.59
CA GLY A 429 29.11 -21.73 10.63
C GLY A 429 27.85 -21.45 11.44
N MET A 430 26.93 -22.41 11.53
CA MET A 430 25.71 -22.30 12.33
C MET A 430 26.04 -22.62 13.80
N ASP A 431 26.80 -21.74 14.46
CA ASP A 431 27.12 -21.88 15.88
C ASP A 431 25.84 -21.90 16.73
N GLY A 432 25.76 -22.81 17.71
CA GLY A 432 24.59 -22.97 18.58
C GLY A 432 23.47 -23.84 18.02
N PHE A 433 23.52 -24.16 16.73
CA PHE A 433 22.56 -25.05 16.09
C PHE A 433 22.86 -26.51 16.41
N SER A 434 21.84 -27.23 16.88
CA SER A 434 21.90 -28.67 17.03
C SER A 434 20.64 -29.32 16.49
N VAL A 435 20.83 -30.39 15.71
CA VAL A 435 19.74 -31.28 15.34
C VAL A 435 19.80 -32.49 16.26
N ARG A 436 18.64 -32.89 16.76
CA ARG A 436 18.39 -34.17 17.39
C ARG A 436 17.49 -34.99 16.49
N VAL A 437 17.93 -36.18 16.14
CA VAL A 437 17.16 -37.09 15.30
C VAL A 437 16.86 -38.32 16.14
N ASN A 438 15.59 -38.61 16.36
CA ASN A 438 15.16 -39.76 17.14
C ASN A 438 14.52 -40.79 16.19
N GLY A 439 15.14 -41.96 16.08
CA GLY A 439 14.50 -43.12 15.46
C GLY A 439 13.52 -43.76 16.43
N ASN A 440 12.34 -44.14 15.95
CA ASN A 440 11.40 -44.96 16.70
C ASN A 440 11.10 -46.23 15.90
N ASN A 441 11.85 -47.31 16.22
CA ASN A 441 11.68 -48.62 15.58
C ASN A 441 10.27 -49.19 15.73
N ALA A 442 9.56 -48.87 16.82
CA ALA A 442 8.23 -49.42 17.10
C ALA A 442 7.14 -48.79 16.23
N SER A 443 7.25 -47.49 15.96
CA SER A 443 6.32 -46.77 15.08
C SER A 443 6.79 -46.68 13.64
N GLY A 444 8.02 -47.10 13.34
CA GLY A 444 8.63 -46.88 12.04
C GLY A 444 8.71 -45.39 11.70
N ARG A 445 9.09 -44.53 12.66
CA ARG A 445 9.10 -43.06 12.50
C ARG A 445 10.50 -42.50 12.81
N ILE A 446 10.87 -41.40 12.17
CA ILE A 446 12.05 -40.59 12.53
C ILE A 446 11.55 -39.19 12.88
N ASP A 447 11.90 -38.72 14.07
CA ASP A 447 11.56 -37.39 14.57
C ASP A 447 12.77 -36.47 14.55
N PHE A 448 12.54 -35.21 14.18
CA PHE A 448 13.57 -34.18 14.15
C PHE A 448 13.22 -33.08 15.15
N GLN A 449 14.12 -32.84 16.07
CA GLN A 449 14.06 -31.69 16.96
C GLN A 449 15.26 -30.82 16.65
N ILE A 450 15.01 -29.59 16.23
CA ILE A 450 16.07 -28.63 15.94
C ILE A 450 16.11 -27.64 17.09
N GLN A 451 17.30 -27.33 17.57
CA GLN A 451 17.50 -26.35 18.61
C GLN A 451 18.50 -25.33 18.12
N ASP A 452 18.10 -24.06 18.13
CA ASP A 452 18.98 -22.92 17.92
C ASP A 452 19.22 -22.21 19.26
N GLU A 453 20.02 -21.14 19.25
CA GLU A 453 20.30 -20.27 20.40
C GLU A 453 19.03 -19.68 21.06
N ASP A 454 17.93 -19.57 20.30
CA ASP A 454 16.63 -19.10 20.77
C ASP A 454 15.73 -20.20 21.37
N GLY A 455 16.15 -21.47 21.35
CA GLY A 455 15.41 -22.60 21.93
C GLY A 455 15.00 -23.68 20.91
N PRO A 456 14.28 -24.73 21.37
CA PRO A 456 13.89 -25.86 20.53
C PRO A 456 12.69 -25.54 19.64
N ALA A 457 12.84 -25.75 18.34
CA ALA A 457 11.74 -25.89 17.38
C ALA A 457 11.53 -27.39 17.09
N GLU A 458 10.30 -27.87 17.32
CA GLU A 458 9.92 -29.24 17.00
C GLU A 458 9.35 -29.28 15.58
N ILE A 459 9.96 -30.09 14.71
CA ILE A 459 9.44 -30.32 13.36
C ILE A 459 9.14 -31.82 13.20
N ASP A 460 7.86 -32.14 13.26
CA ASP A 460 7.36 -33.50 13.15
C ASP A 460 7.20 -33.91 11.68
N PHE A 461 7.97 -34.91 11.24
CA PHE A 461 7.80 -35.54 9.93
C PHE A 461 7.19 -36.94 10.11
N THR A 462 6.05 -37.19 9.46
CA THR A 462 5.44 -38.52 9.45
C THR A 462 5.70 -39.18 8.09
N GLY A 463 6.86 -39.81 7.94
CA GLY A 463 7.16 -40.70 6.81
C GLY A 463 6.96 -42.15 7.23
N GLY A 464 6.05 -42.87 6.57
CA GLY A 464 5.84 -44.30 6.86
C GLY A 464 6.95 -45.16 6.27
N PHE A 465 7.70 -45.86 7.13
CA PHE A 465 8.68 -46.85 6.71
C PHE A 465 8.00 -48.22 6.58
N THR A 466 7.94 -48.77 5.36
CA THR A 466 7.59 -50.18 5.15
C THR A 466 8.88 -51.01 5.09
N THR A 467 9.15 -51.79 6.13
CA THR A 467 10.13 -52.87 6.08
C THR A 467 9.57 -53.99 5.22
N THR A 468 10.17 -54.29 4.06
CA THR A 468 9.91 -55.53 3.31
C THR A 468 10.66 -56.70 3.89
#